data_AF-A0A7V7AI11-F1
#
_entry.id   AF-A0A7V7AI11-F1
#
_cell.length_a   1.000
_cell.length_b   1.000
_cell.length_c   1.000
_cell.angle_alpha   90.00
_cell.angle_beta   90.00
_cell.angle_gamma   90.00
#
_symmetry.space_group_name_H-M   'P 1'
#
loop_
_entity.id
_entity.type
_entity.pdbx_description
1 polymer ?
#
loop_
_entity_poly.entity_id
_entity_poly.type
_entity_poly.pdbx_seq_one_letter_code
_entity_poly.pdbx_strand_id
1 'polypeptide(L)'
;MFQNRRQAGEKLLPKVGALLNPGEECIILAIPRGGVEVAEPLAAGLQAPLDVIIPRKLGAPNNPELAVGAITPDGTLLWNENLLTRLGLTYEKMQPVVEGALEELGQRTEMYRQARFFPDLQGKTVIVVDDGIATGFTLEAALKSIKKQQPGRVILAVPVGPAATIERYNTMLETVCLYAPEKFYAVGEFYRDFSPTTHEIVISILASHSPDQGSQKDKIM
;
A
#
# COMPACT_ATOMS: atom_id res chain seq x y z
N MET A 1 -16.72 -14.36 3.61
CA MET A 1 -15.36 -14.92 3.64
C MET A 1 -14.94 -15.24 2.21
N PHE A 2 -13.77 -14.76 1.82
CA PHE A 2 -13.14 -15.00 0.52
C PHE A 2 -12.43 -16.36 0.51
N GLN A 3 -12.26 -16.96 -0.66
CA GLN A 3 -11.47 -18.18 -0.80
C GLN A 3 -9.99 -17.89 -0.55
N ASN A 4 -9.45 -16.85 -1.20
CA ASN A 4 -8.06 -16.41 -1.12
C ASN A 4 -7.98 -14.91 -1.50
N ARG A 5 -6.76 -14.34 -1.49
CA ARG A 5 -6.50 -12.94 -1.85
C ARG A 5 -6.94 -12.59 -3.27
N ARG A 6 -6.65 -13.46 -4.24
CA ARG A 6 -7.07 -13.28 -5.64
C ARG A 6 -8.59 -13.15 -5.78
N GLN A 7 -9.38 -14.01 -5.12
CA GLN A 7 -10.84 -13.90 -5.16
C GLN A 7 -11.35 -12.57 -4.57
N ALA A 8 -10.66 -12.04 -3.56
CA ALA A 8 -11.01 -10.74 -3.01
C ALA A 8 -10.75 -9.60 -4.02
N GLY A 9 -9.65 -9.69 -4.76
CA GLY A 9 -9.34 -8.80 -5.89
C GLY A 9 -10.39 -8.83 -7.00
N GLU A 10 -10.80 -10.03 -7.42
CA GLU A 10 -11.86 -10.23 -8.43
C GLU A 10 -13.18 -9.58 -8.01
N LYS A 11 -13.50 -9.58 -6.71
CA LYS A 11 -14.70 -8.93 -6.16
C LYS A 11 -14.56 -7.42 -6.01
N LEU A 12 -13.33 -6.90 -5.86
CA LEU A 12 -13.06 -5.47 -5.84
C LEU A 12 -13.14 -4.86 -7.24
N LEU A 13 -12.63 -5.56 -8.25
CA LEU A 13 -12.55 -5.08 -9.64
C LEU A 13 -13.83 -4.38 -10.15
N PRO A 14 -15.04 -4.98 -10.11
CA PRO A 14 -16.23 -4.31 -10.65
C PRO A 14 -16.62 -3.04 -9.88
N LYS A 15 -16.33 -2.98 -8.58
CA LYS A 15 -16.62 -1.80 -7.75
C LYS A 15 -15.63 -0.67 -8.03
N VAL A 16 -14.34 -1.00 -8.15
CA VAL A 16 -13.30 -0.03 -8.50
C VAL A 16 -13.51 0.48 -9.93
N GLY A 17 -13.78 -0.42 -10.88
CA GLY A 17 -14.02 -0.06 -12.28
C GLY A 17 -15.22 0.88 -12.46
N ALA A 18 -16.27 0.74 -11.63
CA ALA A 18 -17.42 1.64 -11.67
C ALA A 18 -17.11 3.08 -11.23
N LEU A 19 -15.96 3.33 -10.59
CA LEU A 19 -15.52 4.67 -10.16
C LEU A 19 -14.67 5.37 -11.21
N LEU A 20 -14.19 4.64 -12.22
CA LEU A 20 -13.30 5.16 -13.26
C LEU A 20 -14.11 5.62 -14.47
N ASN A 21 -13.72 6.75 -15.04
CA ASN A 21 -14.27 7.20 -16.31
C ASN A 21 -13.66 6.40 -17.47
N PRO A 22 -14.39 6.21 -18.59
CA PRO A 22 -13.83 5.62 -19.79
C PRO A 22 -12.57 6.38 -20.25
N GLY A 23 -11.45 5.65 -20.40
CA GLY A 23 -10.16 6.24 -20.81
C GLY A 23 -9.39 6.96 -19.71
N GLU A 24 -9.85 6.93 -18.45
CA GLU A 24 -9.11 7.47 -17.30
C GLU A 24 -7.81 6.68 -17.08
N GLU A 25 -6.67 7.35 -17.18
CA GLU A 25 -5.38 6.74 -16.85
C GLU A 25 -5.28 6.48 -15.36
N CYS A 26 -5.10 5.21 -15.00
CA CYS A 26 -4.91 4.80 -13.61
C CYS A 26 -3.66 3.94 -13.43
N ILE A 27 -3.18 3.90 -12.19
CA ILE A 27 -2.09 3.03 -11.76
C ILE A 27 -2.44 2.40 -10.43
N ILE A 28 -2.10 1.12 -10.28
CA ILE A 28 -2.35 0.37 -9.05
C ILE A 28 -1.06 0.31 -8.24
N LEU A 29 -1.15 0.74 -6.99
CA LEU A 29 -0.07 0.62 -6.00
C LEU A 29 -0.49 -0.35 -4.91
N ALA A 30 0.09 -1.54 -4.91
CA ALA A 30 -0.17 -2.54 -3.88
C ALA A 30 0.74 -2.35 -2.66
N ILE A 31 0.20 -2.56 -1.46
CA ILE A 31 0.98 -2.73 -0.23
C ILE A 31 1.42 -4.19 -0.16
N PRO A 32 2.73 -4.49 -0.19
CA PRO A 32 3.20 -5.86 -0.17
C PRO A 32 3.13 -6.47 1.25
N ARG A 33 3.01 -7.78 1.37
CA ARG A 33 3.01 -8.76 0.26
C ARG A 33 1.60 -9.09 -0.23
N GLY A 34 0.66 -9.32 0.68
CA GLY A 34 -0.67 -9.81 0.35
C GLY A 34 -1.48 -8.90 -0.57
N GLY A 35 -1.34 -7.58 -0.44
CA GLY A 35 -2.01 -6.63 -1.32
C GLY A 35 -1.69 -6.82 -2.80
N VAL A 36 -0.53 -7.40 -3.14
CA VAL A 36 -0.14 -7.67 -4.54
C VAL A 36 -1.02 -8.75 -5.18
N GLU A 37 -1.35 -9.81 -4.44
CA GLU A 37 -2.27 -10.85 -4.92
C GLU A 37 -3.71 -10.34 -5.06
N VAL A 38 -4.11 -9.40 -4.20
CA VAL A 38 -5.41 -8.72 -4.33
C VAL A 38 -5.41 -7.78 -5.53
N ALA A 39 -4.29 -7.11 -5.82
CA ALA A 39 -4.16 -6.17 -6.92
C ALA A 39 -4.09 -6.84 -8.30
N GLU A 40 -3.59 -8.07 -8.41
CA GLU A 40 -3.41 -8.78 -9.68
C GLU A 40 -4.70 -8.81 -10.53
N PRO A 41 -5.88 -9.24 -10.02
CA PRO A 41 -7.12 -9.19 -10.79
C PRO A 41 -7.54 -7.77 -11.21
N LEU A 42 -7.24 -6.76 -10.39
CA LEU A 42 -7.55 -5.37 -10.75
C LEU A 42 -6.65 -4.90 -11.89
N ALA A 43 -5.35 -5.21 -11.84
CA ALA A 43 -4.40 -4.87 -12.89
C ALA A 43 -4.78 -5.51 -14.23
N ALA A 44 -5.09 -6.80 -14.21
CA ALA A 44 -5.54 -7.53 -15.39
C ALA A 44 -6.87 -6.99 -15.94
N GLY A 45 -7.86 -6.77 -15.07
CA GLY A 45 -9.20 -6.35 -15.48
C GLY A 45 -9.30 -4.90 -15.94
N LEU A 46 -8.51 -4.00 -15.35
CA LEU A 46 -8.46 -2.59 -15.71
C LEU A 46 -7.40 -2.29 -16.78
N GLN A 47 -6.60 -3.30 -17.17
CA GLN A 47 -5.41 -3.12 -18.03
C GLN A 47 -4.49 -2.00 -17.51
N ALA A 48 -4.40 -1.91 -16.19
CA ALA A 48 -3.68 -0.85 -15.50
C ALA A 48 -2.31 -1.36 -15.02
N PRO A 49 -1.26 -0.53 -15.08
CA PRO A 49 0.03 -0.88 -14.55
C PRO A 49 -0.03 -1.10 -13.03
N LEU A 50 0.74 -2.07 -12.55
CA LEU A 50 0.85 -2.47 -11.15
C LEU A 50 2.29 -2.28 -10.67
N ASP A 51 2.45 -1.51 -9.60
CA ASP A 51 3.67 -1.44 -8.82
C ASP A 51 3.37 -1.52 -7.31
N VAL A 52 4.40 -1.45 -6.48
CA VAL A 52 4.30 -1.51 -5.02
C VAL A 52 4.61 -0.17 -4.36
N ILE A 53 3.86 0.14 -3.31
CA ILE A 53 4.22 1.13 -2.29
C ILE A 53 4.55 0.38 -1.00
N ILE A 54 5.75 0.57 -0.46
CA ILE A 54 6.31 -0.30 0.59
C ILE A 54 6.43 0.48 1.91
N PRO A 55 5.33 0.77 2.63
CA PRO A 55 5.42 1.35 3.95
C PRO A 55 5.96 0.32 4.96
N ARG A 56 6.70 0.79 5.96
CA ARG A 56 7.22 -0.02 7.05
C ARG A 56 6.90 0.64 8.39
N LYS A 57 6.50 -0.16 9.38
CA LYS A 57 6.34 0.31 10.76
C LYS A 57 7.70 0.55 11.41
N LEU A 58 7.79 1.61 12.19
CA LEU A 58 8.91 1.93 13.06
C LEU A 58 8.52 1.56 14.49
N GLY A 59 9.13 0.51 15.03
CA GLY A 59 8.94 0.06 16.40
C GLY A 59 9.66 0.96 17.40
N ALA A 60 9.21 0.96 18.66
CA ALA A 60 9.97 1.61 19.73
C ALA A 60 11.34 0.91 19.93
N PRO A 61 12.43 1.63 20.28
CA PRO A 61 13.76 1.03 20.40
C PRO A 61 13.83 -0.17 21.36
N ASN A 62 13.05 -0.14 22.46
CA ASN A 62 13.02 -1.19 23.47
C ASN A 62 11.82 -2.16 23.31
N ASN A 63 10.98 -1.94 22.30
CA ASN A 63 9.83 -2.80 22.00
C ASN A 63 9.48 -2.69 20.50
N PRO A 64 10.19 -3.42 19.62
CA PRO A 64 10.02 -3.31 18.17
C PRO A 64 8.60 -3.64 17.67
N GLU A 65 7.85 -4.47 18.41
CA GLU A 65 6.46 -4.81 18.09
C GLU A 65 5.49 -3.64 18.33
N LEU A 66 5.86 -2.70 19.21
CA LEU A 66 5.10 -1.49 19.47
C LEU A 66 5.45 -0.42 18.42
N ALA A 67 4.66 -0.36 17.35
CA ALA A 67 4.82 0.65 16.31
C ALA A 67 4.53 2.07 16.82
N VAL A 68 5.55 2.93 16.78
CA VAL A 68 5.48 4.36 17.13
C VAL A 68 5.52 5.28 15.91
N GLY A 69 5.88 4.73 14.76
CA GLY A 69 5.95 5.46 13.49
C GLY A 69 5.82 4.55 12.28
N ALA A 70 5.86 5.13 11.10
CA ALA A 70 5.93 4.45 9.82
C ALA A 70 6.73 5.28 8.83
N ILE A 71 7.38 4.59 7.89
CA ILE A 71 8.24 5.17 6.86
C ILE A 71 8.01 4.51 5.51
N THR A 72 8.20 5.24 4.43
CA THR A 72 8.18 4.75 3.04
C THR A 72 9.56 4.89 2.38
N PRO A 73 9.82 4.25 1.22
CA PRO A 73 11.15 4.25 0.61
C PRO A 73 11.66 5.64 0.21
N ASP A 74 10.76 6.61 0.00
CA ASP A 74 11.11 8.02 -0.26
C ASP A 74 11.45 8.83 1.01
N GLY A 75 11.56 8.17 2.16
CA GLY A 75 11.83 8.80 3.45
C GLY A 75 10.63 9.51 4.08
N THR A 76 9.42 9.35 3.55
CA THR A 76 8.24 9.96 4.17
C THR A 76 7.94 9.31 5.52
N LEU A 77 8.09 10.10 6.58
CA LEU A 77 7.81 9.70 7.95
C LEU A 77 6.40 10.09 8.41
N LEU A 78 5.80 9.20 9.20
CA LEU A 78 4.59 9.42 9.98
C LEU A 78 4.84 8.94 11.41
N TRP A 79 4.59 9.79 12.40
CA TRP A 79 4.78 9.48 13.81
C TRP A 79 3.44 9.43 14.55
N ASN A 80 3.35 8.55 15.55
CA ASN A 80 2.31 8.62 16.55
C ASN A 80 2.79 9.52 17.68
N GLU A 81 2.55 10.82 17.55
CA GLU A 81 3.03 11.86 18.47
C GLU A 81 2.62 11.59 19.93
N ASN A 82 1.39 11.10 20.12
CA ASN A 82 0.87 10.76 21.45
C ASN A 82 1.68 9.62 22.08
N LEU A 83 2.04 8.60 21.29
CA LEU A 83 2.80 7.46 21.77
C LEU A 83 4.27 7.80 22.01
N LEU A 84 4.89 8.59 21.12
CA LEU A 84 6.25 9.10 21.35
C LEU A 84 6.33 9.89 22.67
N THR A 85 5.38 10.81 22.88
CA THR A 85 5.29 11.62 24.11
C THR A 85 5.14 10.74 25.36
N ARG A 86 4.21 9.77 25.33
CA ARG A 86 3.98 8.84 26.46
C ARG A 86 5.19 7.98 26.80
N LEU A 87 6.01 7.64 25.81
CA LEU A 87 7.19 6.81 25.97
C LEU A 87 8.48 7.62 26.22
N GLY A 88 8.42 8.96 26.21
CA GLY A 88 9.60 9.81 26.35
C GLY A 88 10.62 9.62 25.22
N LEU A 89 10.12 9.28 24.02
CA LEU A 89 10.91 9.09 22.82
C LEU A 89 11.01 10.40 22.05
N THR A 90 12.24 10.78 21.68
CA THR A 90 12.52 11.92 20.80
C THR A 90 12.85 11.42 19.40
N TYR A 91 12.74 12.28 18.38
CA TYR A 91 13.14 11.92 17.02
C TYR A 91 14.61 11.49 16.93
N GLU A 92 15.49 12.11 17.73
CA GLU A 92 16.91 11.73 17.79
C GLU A 92 17.09 10.28 18.29
N LYS A 93 16.32 9.87 19.31
CA LYS A 93 16.34 8.48 19.80
C LYS A 93 15.77 7.49 18.78
N MET A 94 14.93 7.96 17.86
CA MET A 94 14.36 7.15 16.79
C MET A 94 15.26 7.04 15.56
N GLN A 95 16.29 7.89 15.44
CA GLN A 95 17.13 7.96 14.25
C GLN A 95 17.75 6.61 13.85
N PRO A 96 18.31 5.79 14.77
CA PRO A 96 18.85 4.48 14.39
C PRO A 96 17.78 3.52 13.85
N VAL A 97 16.53 3.62 14.35
CA VAL A 97 15.41 2.81 13.88
C VAL A 97 15.00 3.23 12.47
N VAL A 98 15.03 4.55 12.19
CA VAL A 98 14.75 5.11 10.86
C VAL A 98 15.79 4.66 9.84
N GLU A 99 17.07 4.74 10.19
CA GLU A 99 18.19 4.37 9.30
C GLU A 99 18.15 2.88 8.94
N GLY A 100 17.99 1.99 9.93
CA GLY A 100 17.85 0.56 9.66
C GLY A 100 16.60 0.24 8.84
N ALA A 101 15.49 0.94 9.07
CA ALA A 101 14.29 0.78 8.27
C ALA A 101 14.47 1.20 6.81
N LEU A 102 15.22 2.28 6.55
CA LEU A 102 15.52 2.75 5.19
C LEU A 102 16.42 1.77 4.44
N GLU A 103 17.42 1.19 5.10
CA GLU A 103 18.29 0.18 4.49
C GLU A 103 17.49 -1.05 4.05
N GLU A 104 16.65 -1.59 4.94
CA GLU A 104 15.80 -2.72 4.62
C GLU A 104 14.76 -2.39 3.53
N LEU A 105 14.23 -1.16 3.51
CA LEU A 105 13.33 -0.70 2.45
C LEU A 105 14.06 -0.58 1.12
N GLY A 106 15.32 -0.17 1.10
CA GLY A 106 16.17 -0.16 -0.09
C GLY A 106 16.30 -1.55 -0.70
N GLN A 107 16.71 -2.53 0.12
CA GLN A 107 16.82 -3.94 -0.30
C GLN A 107 15.48 -4.50 -0.82
N ARG A 108 14.38 -4.20 -0.14
CA ARG A 108 13.04 -4.65 -0.56
C ARG A 108 12.59 -4.00 -1.87
N THR A 109 12.89 -2.71 -2.03
CA THR A 109 12.55 -1.95 -3.24
C THR A 109 13.31 -2.49 -4.44
N GLU A 110 14.61 -2.74 -4.28
CA GLU A 110 15.45 -3.32 -5.34
C GLU A 110 14.96 -4.71 -5.73
N MET A 111 14.64 -5.56 -4.75
CA MET A 111 14.11 -6.91 -4.97
C MET A 111 12.82 -6.91 -5.81
N TYR A 112 11.86 -6.03 -5.50
CA TYR A 112 10.56 -6.01 -6.18
C TYR A 112 10.58 -5.23 -7.50
N ARG A 113 11.35 -4.16 -7.59
CA ARG A 113 11.38 -3.35 -8.80
C ARG A 113 12.38 -3.86 -9.83
N GLN A 114 13.41 -4.63 -9.45
CA GLN A 114 14.41 -5.17 -10.39
C GLN A 114 14.93 -4.11 -11.36
N ALA A 115 15.45 -3.00 -10.81
CA ALA A 115 15.90 -1.80 -11.52
C ALA A 115 14.82 -0.94 -12.23
N ARG A 116 13.52 -1.24 -12.08
CA ARG A 116 12.45 -0.32 -12.46
C ARG A 116 12.38 0.88 -11.51
N PHE A 117 12.10 2.06 -12.04
CA PHE A 117 11.84 3.26 -11.23
C PHE A 117 10.44 3.22 -10.62
N PHE A 118 10.23 4.02 -9.57
CA PHE A 118 8.87 4.28 -9.10
C PHE A 118 8.07 4.99 -10.20
N PRO A 119 6.83 4.58 -10.48
CA PRO A 119 6.04 5.16 -11.54
C PRO A 119 5.72 6.64 -11.29
N ASP A 120 5.59 7.38 -12.38
CA ASP A 120 5.06 8.74 -12.35
C ASP A 120 3.56 8.71 -12.01
N LEU A 121 3.20 9.39 -10.92
CA LEU A 121 1.82 9.47 -10.44
C LEU A 121 1.15 10.78 -10.85
N GLN A 122 1.88 11.74 -11.43
CA GLN A 122 1.40 13.10 -11.63
C GLN A 122 0.13 13.13 -12.47
N GLY A 123 -0.94 13.70 -11.90
CA GLY A 123 -2.24 13.83 -12.57
C GLY A 123 -3.02 12.52 -12.81
N LYS A 124 -2.44 11.35 -12.50
CA LYS A 124 -3.09 10.04 -12.69
C LYS A 124 -4.01 9.67 -11.52
N THR A 125 -4.92 8.73 -11.77
CA THR A 125 -5.70 8.08 -10.70
C THR A 125 -4.92 6.93 -10.09
N VAL A 126 -4.60 7.06 -8.80
CA VAL A 126 -3.84 6.04 -8.06
C VAL A 126 -4.80 5.17 -7.26
N ILE A 127 -4.80 3.87 -7.52
CA ILE A 127 -5.59 2.88 -6.79
C ILE A 127 -4.66 2.16 -5.81
N VAL A 128 -4.81 2.43 -4.52
CA VAL A 128 -4.03 1.80 -3.46
C VAL A 128 -4.74 0.53 -2.99
N VAL A 129 -4.04 -0.60 -3.01
CA VAL A 129 -4.62 -1.92 -2.71
C VAL A 129 -3.87 -2.60 -1.56
N ASP A 130 -4.62 -3.20 -0.63
CA ASP A 130 -4.10 -4.06 0.43
C ASP A 130 -5.03 -5.28 0.63
N ASP A 131 -4.56 -6.33 1.30
CA ASP A 131 -5.39 -7.51 1.59
C ASP A 131 -6.38 -7.33 2.74
N GLY A 132 -6.16 -6.30 3.55
CA GLY A 132 -7.11 -5.76 4.49
C GLY A 132 -6.45 -4.72 5.39
N ILE A 133 -7.27 -3.92 6.07
CA ILE A 133 -6.78 -2.87 6.97
C ILE A 133 -7.21 -3.21 8.38
N ALA A 134 -6.26 -3.36 9.30
CA ALA A 134 -6.55 -3.37 10.73
C ALA A 134 -6.60 -1.94 11.29
N THR A 135 -5.43 -1.34 11.54
CA THR A 135 -5.32 0.03 12.11
C THR A 135 -5.12 1.11 11.06
N GLY A 136 -4.60 0.76 9.87
CA GLY A 136 -4.38 1.71 8.77
C GLY A 136 -3.13 2.58 8.88
N PHE A 137 -2.37 2.50 9.98
CA PHE A 137 -1.27 3.44 10.20
C PHE A 137 -0.16 3.39 9.12
N THR A 138 0.18 2.19 8.62
CA THR A 138 1.13 2.03 7.49
C THR A 138 0.58 2.57 6.18
N LEU A 139 -0.73 2.41 5.96
CA LEU A 139 -1.41 2.96 4.79
C LEU A 139 -1.40 4.50 4.81
N GLU A 140 -1.53 5.14 5.97
CA GLU A 140 -1.41 6.60 6.07
C GLU A 140 -0.04 7.12 5.61
N ALA A 141 1.05 6.43 5.98
CA ALA A 141 2.39 6.77 5.50
C ALA A 141 2.50 6.61 3.97
N ALA A 142 1.96 5.52 3.42
CA ALA A 142 1.87 5.31 1.97
C ALA A 142 1.09 6.42 1.26
N LEU A 143 -0.09 6.79 1.78
CA LEU A 143 -0.91 7.87 1.23
C LEU A 143 -0.21 9.23 1.29
N LYS A 144 0.55 9.50 2.36
CA LYS A 144 1.35 10.73 2.50
C LYS A 144 2.47 10.78 1.45
N SER A 145 3.16 9.67 1.21
CA SER A 145 4.17 9.55 0.14
C SER A 145 3.55 9.74 -1.25
N ILE A 146 2.43 9.07 -1.52
CA ILE A 146 1.69 9.18 -2.78
C ILE A 146 1.26 10.62 -3.05
N LYS A 147 0.71 11.33 -2.05
CA LYS A 147 0.28 12.73 -2.21
C LYS A 147 1.42 13.67 -2.62
N LYS A 148 2.67 13.41 -2.23
CA LYS A 148 3.83 14.22 -2.64
C LYS A 148 4.10 14.14 -4.15
N GLN A 149 3.66 13.06 -4.81
CA GLN A 149 3.80 12.86 -6.25
C GLN A 149 2.66 13.51 -7.05
N GLN A 150 1.79 14.28 -6.39
CA GLN A 150 0.71 15.06 -7.01
C GLN A 150 -0.22 14.23 -7.93
N PRO A 151 -0.79 13.11 -7.46
CA PRO A 151 -1.79 12.39 -8.22
C PRO A 151 -3.04 13.24 -8.42
N GLY A 152 -3.75 13.01 -9.52
CA GLY A 152 -5.03 13.68 -9.78
C GLY A 152 -6.13 13.18 -8.83
N ARG A 153 -6.08 11.89 -8.50
CA ARG A 153 -7.04 11.24 -7.60
C ARG A 153 -6.38 10.05 -6.91
N VAL A 154 -6.84 9.74 -5.69
CA VAL A 154 -6.42 8.53 -4.97
C VAL A 154 -7.65 7.77 -4.50
N ILE A 155 -7.72 6.49 -4.85
CA ILE A 155 -8.77 5.55 -4.44
C ILE A 155 -8.12 4.49 -3.55
N LEU A 156 -8.73 4.18 -2.41
CA LEU A 156 -8.34 3.04 -1.60
C LEU A 156 -9.27 1.87 -1.88
N ALA A 157 -8.71 0.71 -2.25
CA ALA A 157 -9.49 -0.49 -2.53
C ALA A 157 -9.01 -1.63 -1.64
N VAL A 158 -9.83 -2.02 -0.66
CA VAL A 158 -9.48 -3.08 0.29
C VAL A 158 -10.63 -4.06 0.51
N PRO A 159 -10.35 -5.37 0.62
CA PRO A 159 -11.41 -6.34 0.85
C PRO A 159 -12.11 -6.19 2.19
N VAL A 160 -11.37 -5.82 3.25
CA VAL A 160 -11.89 -5.77 4.61
C VAL A 160 -11.17 -4.77 5.50
N GLY A 161 -11.89 -4.13 6.42
CA GLY A 161 -11.32 -3.44 7.58
C GLY A 161 -12.40 -3.04 8.59
N PRO A 162 -12.05 -2.71 9.85
CA PRO A 162 -13.04 -2.30 10.86
C PRO A 162 -13.88 -1.12 10.37
N ALA A 163 -15.18 -1.12 10.68
CA ALA A 163 -16.11 -0.05 10.28
C ALA A 163 -15.57 1.35 10.59
N ALA A 164 -15.12 1.59 11.82
CA ALA A 164 -14.54 2.87 12.24
C ALA A 164 -13.28 3.26 11.44
N THR A 165 -12.44 2.29 11.06
CA THR A 165 -11.25 2.54 10.22
C THR A 165 -11.67 2.96 8.81
N ILE A 166 -12.66 2.28 8.22
CA ILE A 166 -13.16 2.59 6.87
C ILE A 166 -13.85 3.95 6.84
N GLU A 167 -14.70 4.25 7.83
CA GLU A 167 -15.34 5.57 7.99
C GLU A 167 -14.31 6.70 8.05
N ARG A 168 -13.23 6.50 8.81
CA ARG A 168 -12.14 7.46 8.88
C ARG A 168 -11.50 7.71 7.51
N TYR A 169 -11.26 6.65 6.71
CA TYR A 169 -10.72 6.82 5.35
C TYR A 169 -11.70 7.49 4.38
N ASN A 170 -12.99 7.21 4.49
CA ASN A 170 -14.03 7.86 3.68
C ASN A 170 -14.07 9.39 3.87
N THR A 171 -13.60 9.91 5.00
CA THR A 171 -13.50 11.38 5.20
C THR A 171 -12.31 12.01 4.47
N MET A 172 -11.32 11.21 4.04
CA MET A 172 -10.06 11.70 3.47
C MET A 172 -9.92 11.43 1.97
N LEU A 173 -10.54 10.36 1.47
CA LEU A 173 -10.44 9.88 0.10
C LEU A 173 -11.54 8.86 -0.20
N GLU A 174 -11.75 8.60 -1.48
CA GLU A 174 -12.73 7.63 -1.95
C GLU A 174 -12.27 6.19 -1.66
N THR A 175 -13.06 5.47 -0.86
CA THR A 175 -12.69 4.12 -0.42
C THR A 175 -13.70 3.08 -0.88
N VAL A 176 -13.20 2.02 -1.51
CA VAL A 176 -13.95 0.79 -1.81
C VAL A 176 -13.58 -0.26 -0.77
N CYS A 177 -14.55 -0.62 0.08
CA CYS A 177 -14.42 -1.72 1.01
C CYS A 177 -15.52 -2.76 0.79
N LEU A 178 -15.18 -4.05 0.70
CA LEU A 178 -16.19 -5.11 0.52
C LEU A 178 -16.87 -5.49 1.83
N TYR A 179 -16.12 -5.52 2.94
CA TYR A 179 -16.63 -5.85 4.26
C TYR A 179 -16.08 -4.89 5.32
N ALA A 180 -17.00 -4.20 6.00
CA ALA A 180 -16.68 -3.26 7.09
C ALA A 180 -17.34 -3.70 8.42
N PRO A 181 -16.88 -4.79 9.05
CA PRO A 181 -17.51 -5.30 10.27
C PRO A 181 -17.24 -4.40 11.49
N GLU A 182 -18.21 -4.37 12.42
CA GLU A 182 -18.02 -3.75 13.74
C GLU A 182 -17.09 -4.58 14.63
N LYS A 183 -17.23 -5.91 14.57
CA LYS A 183 -16.36 -6.85 15.28
C LYS A 183 -15.26 -7.34 14.33
N PHE A 184 -14.04 -6.91 14.60
CA PHE A 184 -12.87 -7.24 13.79
C PHE A 184 -11.73 -7.69 14.70
N TYR A 185 -11.18 -8.88 14.47
CA TYR A 185 -9.99 -9.35 15.19
C TYR A 185 -8.76 -9.38 14.30
N ALA A 186 -8.85 -9.98 13.12
CA ALA A 186 -7.75 -10.00 12.16
C ALA A 186 -8.23 -10.06 10.71
N VAL A 187 -7.39 -9.56 9.79
CA VAL A 187 -7.65 -9.64 8.33
C VAL A 187 -7.83 -11.10 7.88
N GLY A 188 -7.00 -12.01 8.40
CA GLY A 188 -6.98 -13.42 7.98
C GLY A 188 -8.29 -14.17 8.22
N GLU A 189 -9.14 -13.74 9.16
CA GLU A 189 -10.44 -14.38 9.42
C GLU A 189 -11.45 -14.20 8.27
N PHE A 190 -11.16 -13.30 7.34
CA PHE A 190 -12.02 -13.06 6.18
C PHE A 190 -11.62 -13.91 4.98
N TYR A 191 -10.58 -14.74 5.10
CA TYR A 191 -10.06 -15.60 4.05
C TYR A 191 -10.08 -17.06 4.50
N ARG A 192 -10.48 -17.98 3.61
CA ARG A 192 -10.36 -19.42 3.84
C ARG A 192 -8.90 -19.87 3.73
N ASP A 193 -8.18 -19.33 2.75
CA ASP A 193 -6.74 -19.45 2.61
C ASP A 193 -6.09 -18.06 2.75
N PHE A 194 -5.35 -17.89 3.84
CA PHE A 194 -4.56 -16.70 4.14
C PHE A 194 -3.06 -17.01 4.23
N SER A 195 -2.62 -18.07 3.54
CA SER A 195 -1.21 -18.48 3.51
C SER A 195 -0.30 -17.29 3.17
N PRO A 196 0.90 -17.18 3.76
CA PRO A 196 1.77 -16.05 3.50
C PRO A 196 2.15 -15.94 2.01
N THR A 197 1.92 -14.77 1.41
CA THR A 197 2.42 -14.45 0.08
C THR A 197 3.95 -14.41 0.11
N THR A 198 4.63 -15.09 -0.81
CA THR A 198 6.10 -15.11 -0.88
C THR A 198 6.66 -13.97 -1.74
N HIS A 199 7.96 -13.74 -1.65
CA HIS A 199 8.62 -12.72 -2.48
C HIS A 199 8.56 -13.09 -3.97
N GLU A 200 8.67 -14.38 -4.29
CA GLU A 200 8.62 -14.92 -5.66
C GLU A 200 7.25 -14.67 -6.31
N ILE A 201 6.16 -14.86 -5.54
CA ILE A 201 4.80 -14.54 -6.00
C ILE A 201 4.69 -13.04 -6.33
N VAL A 202 5.18 -12.18 -5.44
CA VAL A 202 5.17 -10.71 -5.66
C VAL A 202 5.93 -10.35 -6.94
N ILE A 203 7.15 -10.85 -7.11
CA ILE A 203 7.98 -10.58 -8.28
C ILE A 203 7.31 -11.07 -9.57
N SER A 204 6.74 -12.28 -9.56
CA SER A 204 6.05 -12.85 -10.71
C SER A 204 4.83 -12.04 -11.15
N ILE A 205 4.03 -11.58 -10.20
CA ILE A 205 2.85 -10.74 -10.48
C ILE A 205 3.28 -9.38 -11.05
N LEU A 206 4.28 -8.74 -10.43
CA LEU A 206 4.79 -7.45 -10.86
C LEU A 206 5.39 -7.50 -12.27
N ALA A 207 6.14 -8.56 -12.60
CA ALA A 207 6.70 -8.75 -13.94
C ALA A 207 5.62 -8.86 -15.03
N SER A 208 4.44 -9.38 -14.68
CA SER A 208 3.33 -9.58 -15.62
C SER A 208 2.48 -8.32 -15.87
N HIS A 209 2.60 -7.30 -15.01
CA HIS A 209 1.75 -6.10 -15.03
C HIS A 209 2.54 -4.80 -14.83
N SER A 210 3.84 -4.81 -15.15
CA SER A 210 4.72 -3.66 -14.90
C SER A 210 4.25 -2.42 -15.67
N PRO A 211 4.44 -1.20 -15.12
CA PRO A 211 4.32 0.03 -15.89
C PRO A 211 5.24 -0.01 -17.10
N ASP A 212 4.72 0.36 -18.27
CA ASP A 212 5.52 0.51 -19.47
C ASP A 212 6.59 1.57 -19.20
N GLN A 213 7.87 1.20 -19.39
CA GLN A 213 8.96 2.13 -19.24
C GLN A 213 9.01 3.04 -20.48
N GLY A 214 8.14 4.05 -20.51
CA GLY A 214 8.30 5.16 -21.41
C GLY A 214 9.70 5.74 -21.25
N SER A 215 10.48 5.70 -22.33
CA SER A 215 11.88 6.12 -22.43
C SER A 215 12.15 7.47 -21.76
N GLN A 216 12.51 7.50 -20.48
CA GLN A 216 13.10 8.68 -19.81
C GLN A 216 14.58 8.86 -20.20
N LYS A 217 14.92 8.60 -21.46
CA LYS A 217 16.25 8.94 -22.02
C LYS A 217 16.34 10.39 -22.48
N ASP A 218 15.23 11.13 -22.58
CA ASP A 218 15.22 12.47 -23.19
C ASP A 218 15.15 13.64 -22.20
N LYS A 219 15.46 13.44 -20.91
CA LYS A 219 15.55 14.56 -19.92
C LYS A 219 16.96 14.85 -19.41
N ILE A 220 17.98 14.33 -20.07
CA ILE A 220 19.37 14.77 -19.88
C ILE A 220 19.93 15.15 -21.25
N MET A 221 19.46 16.28 -21.78
CA MET A 221 20.17 17.11 -22.76
C MET A 221 19.94 18.58 -22.42
#